data_AF-A0A8T3QKY7-F1
#
_entry.id   AF-A0A8T3QKY7-F1
#
_cell.length_a   1.000
_cell.length_b   1.000
_cell.length_c   1.000
_cell.angle_alpha   90.00
_cell.angle_beta   90.00
_cell.angle_gamma   90.00
#
_symmetry.space_group_name_H-M   'P 1'
#
loop_
_entity.id
_entity.type
_entity.pdbx_description
1 polymer ?
#
loop_
_entity_poly.entity_id
_entity_poly.type
_entity_poly.pdbx_seq_one_letter_code
_entity_poly.pdbx_strand_id
1 'polypeptide(L)'
;METGPALRVTSDALLRDLDVLVTLEEEKRTLEPGDARLVELAGRIEEIAQRILAGSVRQHQLTQAVNAQVEAGSSTAPDASIDQTPRPVQAVLAEWREAERRGAAAEPGSGEAAEAQARVIRLREEYRRAHEAIQRDK
;
A
#
# COMPACT_ATOMS: atom_id res chain seq x y z
N MET A 1 -1.64 19.25 4.38
CA MET A 1 -1.43 17.96 3.69
C MET A 1 -2.46 17.89 2.59
N GLU A 2 -2.05 17.65 1.35
CA GLU A 2 -3.01 17.47 0.25
C GLU A 2 -3.84 16.20 0.50
N THR A 3 -5.15 16.32 0.30
CA THR A 3 -6.16 15.29 0.57
C THR A 3 -6.04 14.09 -0.37
N GLY A 4 -5.65 14.32 -1.64
CA GLY A 4 -5.40 13.26 -2.63
C GLY A 4 -4.28 12.29 -2.21
N PRO A 5 -3.04 12.76 -1.98
CA PRO A 5 -1.95 11.92 -1.47
C PRO A 5 -2.29 11.20 -0.17
N ALA A 6 -2.97 11.86 0.78
CA ALA A 6 -3.41 11.23 2.02
C ALA A 6 -4.41 10.09 1.78
N LEU A 7 -5.32 10.26 0.82
CA LEU A 7 -6.30 9.25 0.42
C LEU A 7 -5.63 8.06 -0.27
N ARG A 8 -4.66 8.28 -1.16
CA ARG A 8 -3.85 7.22 -1.79
C ARG A 8 -3.10 6.38 -0.76
N VAL A 9 -2.39 7.03 0.17
CA VAL A 9 -1.65 6.32 1.23
C VAL A 9 -2.59 5.51 2.12
N THR A 10 -3.74 6.07 2.49
CA THR A 10 -4.73 5.37 3.34
C THR A 10 -5.33 4.17 2.60
N SER A 11 -5.69 4.34 1.33
CA SER A 11 -6.21 3.25 0.49
C SER A 11 -5.19 2.11 0.32
N ASP A 12 -3.92 2.44 0.05
CA ASP A 12 -2.88 1.43 -0.11
C ASP A 12 -2.64 0.65 1.19
N ALA A 13 -2.66 1.33 2.34
CA ALA A 13 -2.51 0.68 3.64
C ALA A 13 -3.68 -0.26 3.93
N LEU A 14 -4.92 0.16 3.64
CA LEU A 14 -6.12 -0.64 3.83
C LEU A 14 -6.08 -1.94 3.01
N LEU A 15 -5.70 -1.86 1.73
CA LEU A 15 -5.59 -3.02 0.86
C LEU A 15 -4.52 -4.01 1.37
N ARG A 16 -3.36 -3.51 1.81
CA ARG A 16 -2.32 -4.36 2.39
C ARG A 16 -2.78 -5.06 3.66
N ASP A 17 -3.45 -4.35 4.58
CA ASP A 17 -3.95 -4.98 5.80
C ASP A 17 -5.05 -6.02 5.50
N LEU A 18 -5.89 -5.81 4.47
CA LEU A 18 -6.87 -6.80 4.01
C LEU A 18 -6.21 -8.08 3.48
N ASP A 19 -5.18 -7.95 2.64
CA ASP A 19 -4.43 -9.11 2.12
C ASP A 19 -3.77 -9.92 3.25
N VAL A 20 -3.19 -9.22 4.23
CA VAL A 20 -2.60 -9.86 5.42
C VAL A 20 -3.67 -10.57 6.25
N LEU A 21 -4.84 -9.94 6.45
CA LEU A 21 -5.95 -10.54 7.20
C LEU A 21 -6.41 -11.85 6.56
N VAL A 22 -6.58 -11.86 5.24
CA VAL A 22 -6.96 -13.07 4.48
C VAL A 22 -5.92 -14.16 4.69
N THR A 23 -4.64 -13.84 4.53
CA THR A 23 -3.53 -14.80 4.70
C THR A 23 -3.53 -15.43 6.08
N LEU A 24 -3.72 -14.63 7.15
CA LEU A 24 -3.72 -15.13 8.53
C LEU A 24 -4.94 -16.02 8.83
N GLU A 25 -6.12 -15.66 8.33
CA GLU A 25 -7.33 -16.45 8.52
C GLU A 25 -7.25 -17.78 7.74
N GLU A 26 -6.71 -17.77 6.52
CA GLU A 26 -6.44 -18.98 5.76
C GLU A 26 -5.47 -19.91 6.49
N GLU A 27 -4.36 -19.38 7.03
CA GLU A 27 -3.40 -20.15 7.82
C GLU A 27 -4.09 -20.78 9.05
N LYS A 28 -4.84 -19.98 9.81
CA LYS A 28 -5.55 -20.43 11.01
C LYS A 28 -6.53 -21.57 10.71
N ARG A 29 -7.21 -21.54 9.56
CA ARG A 29 -8.16 -22.57 9.14
C ARG A 29 -7.53 -23.93 8.83
N THR A 30 -6.22 -23.97 8.62
CA THR A 30 -5.48 -25.23 8.38
C THR A 30 -4.98 -25.90 9.66
N LEU A 31 -5.10 -25.23 10.82
CA LEU A 31 -4.62 -25.75 12.09
C LEU A 31 -5.66 -26.64 12.78
N GLU A 32 -5.17 -27.67 13.45
CA GLU A 32 -6.01 -28.59 14.23
C GLU A 32 -6.51 -27.94 15.53
N PRO A 33 -7.71 -28.31 16.01
CA PRO A 33 -8.21 -27.86 17.30
C PRO A 33 -7.23 -28.17 18.44
N GLY A 34 -6.93 -27.16 19.27
CA GLY A 34 -6.02 -27.30 20.40
C GLY A 34 -4.56 -26.90 20.10
N ASP A 35 -4.23 -26.57 18.84
CA ASP A 35 -2.95 -25.93 18.53
C ASP A 35 -2.86 -24.55 19.20
N ALA A 36 -1.79 -24.31 19.96
CA ALA A 36 -1.56 -23.05 20.67
C ALA A 36 -1.49 -21.84 19.72
N ARG A 37 -1.07 -22.04 18.46
CA ARG A 37 -0.98 -20.99 17.43
C ARG A 37 -2.34 -20.43 17.04
N LEU A 38 -3.44 -21.16 17.27
CA LEU A 38 -4.79 -20.67 17.00
C LEU A 38 -5.11 -19.39 17.77
N VAL A 39 -4.69 -19.31 19.04
CA VAL A 39 -4.93 -18.14 19.90
C VAL A 39 -4.06 -16.96 19.46
N GLU A 40 -2.79 -17.22 19.12
CA GLU A 40 -1.88 -16.20 18.61
C GLU A 40 -2.38 -15.61 17.29
N LEU A 41 -2.74 -16.46 16.32
CA LEU A 41 -3.28 -16.02 15.04
C LEU A 41 -4.60 -15.25 15.23
N ALA A 42 -5.49 -15.70 16.12
CA ALA A 42 -6.71 -14.97 16.43
C ALA A 42 -6.43 -13.56 16.98
N GLY A 43 -5.45 -13.40 17.88
CA GLY A 43 -5.05 -12.08 18.37
C GLY A 43 -4.49 -11.18 17.26
N ARG A 44 -3.63 -11.71 16.39
CA ARG A 44 -3.08 -10.96 15.25
C ARG A 44 -4.16 -10.55 14.24
N ILE A 45 -5.13 -11.43 13.98
CA ILE A 45 -6.30 -11.15 13.13
C ILE A 45 -7.12 -10.01 13.74
N GLU A 46 -7.34 -10.02 15.06
CA GLU A 46 -8.05 -8.95 15.77
C GLU A 46 -7.31 -7.61 15.62
N GLU A 47 -6.00 -7.56 15.85
CA GLU A 47 -5.20 -6.35 15.69
C GLU A 47 -5.28 -5.77 14.27
N ILE A 48 -5.21 -6.63 13.25
CA ILE A 48 -5.33 -6.23 11.84
C ILE A 48 -6.73 -5.70 11.55
N ALA A 49 -7.77 -6.38 12.03
CA ALA A 49 -9.16 -5.96 11.86
C ALA A 49 -9.43 -4.59 12.50
N GLN A 50 -8.85 -4.30 13.66
CA GLN A 50 -8.93 -2.98 14.28
C GLN A 50 -8.27 -1.90 13.42
N ARG A 51 -7.11 -2.18 12.81
CA ARG A 51 -6.46 -1.24 11.88
C ARG A 51 -7.26 -1.01 10.60
N ILE A 52 -7.85 -2.06 10.04
CA ILE A 52 -8.75 -1.97 8.88
C ILE A 52 -9.93 -1.07 9.21
N LEU A 53 -10.57 -1.26 10.37
CA LEU A 53 -11.68 -0.41 10.81
C LEU A 53 -11.23 1.06 10.93
N ALA A 54 -10.13 1.32 11.65
CA ALA A 54 -9.60 2.67 11.80
C ALA A 54 -9.24 3.32 10.44
N GLY A 55 -8.63 2.55 9.53
CA GLY A 55 -8.29 2.97 8.18
C GLY A 55 -9.52 3.30 7.34
N SER A 56 -10.57 2.47 7.40
CA SER A 56 -11.82 2.71 6.68
C SER A 56 -12.54 3.99 7.13
N VAL A 57 -12.54 4.28 8.44
CA VAL A 57 -13.10 5.52 8.99
C VAL A 57 -12.33 6.73 8.46
N ARG A 58 -11.00 6.66 8.49
CA ARG A 58 -10.14 7.73 7.94
C ARG A 58 -10.35 7.92 6.45
N GLN A 59 -10.47 6.84 5.69
CA GLN A 59 -10.73 6.89 4.25
C GLN A 59 -12.06 7.59 3.96
N HIS A 60 -13.12 7.26 4.71
CA HIS A 60 -14.42 7.93 4.58
C HIS A 60 -14.32 9.45 4.82
N GLN A 61 -13.63 9.87 5.88
CA GLN A 61 -13.42 11.29 6.20
C GLN A 61 -12.62 12.00 5.10
N LEU A 62 -11.55 11.38 4.59
CA LEU A 62 -10.75 11.94 3.50
C LEU A 62 -11.56 12.06 2.20
N THR A 63 -12.38 11.06 1.87
CA THR A 63 -13.28 11.12 0.70
C THR A 63 -14.28 12.26 0.83
N GLN A 64 -14.88 12.47 2.02
CA GLN A 64 -15.77 13.61 2.27
C GLN A 64 -15.03 14.95 2.07
N ALA A 65 -13.82 15.07 2.60
CA ALA A 65 -13.00 16.28 2.44
C ALA A 65 -12.63 16.56 0.98
N VAL A 66 -12.29 15.52 0.21
CA VAL A 66 -12.02 15.64 -1.24
C VAL A 66 -13.27 16.13 -1.98
N ASN A 67 -14.43 15.52 -1.73
CA ASN A 67 -15.67 15.93 -2.40
C ASN A 67 -16.02 17.39 -2.09
N ALA A 68 -15.89 17.82 -0.83
CA ALA A 68 -16.13 19.21 -0.45
C ALA A 68 -15.17 20.19 -1.15
N GLN A 69 -13.90 19.82 -1.35
CA GLN A 69 -12.94 20.63 -2.10
C GLN A 69 -13.28 20.75 -3.58
N VAL A 70 -13.74 19.66 -4.20
CA VAL A 70 -14.19 19.64 -5.59
C VAL A 70 -15.42 20.53 -5.76
N GLU A 71 -16.42 20.40 -4.88
CA GLU A 71 -17.62 21.23 -4.88
C GLU A 71 -17.31 22.72 -4.69
N ALA A 72 -16.32 23.04 -3.85
CA ALA A 72 -15.86 24.40 -3.63
C ALA A 72 -14.97 24.95 -4.76
N GLY A 73 -14.64 24.16 -5.79
CA GLY A 73 -13.72 24.56 -6.85
C GLY A 73 -12.32 24.88 -6.33
N SER A 74 -11.90 24.22 -5.26
CA SER A 74 -10.61 24.48 -4.61
C SER A 74 -9.45 24.17 -5.54
N SER A 75 -8.44 25.05 -5.60
CA SER A 75 -7.21 24.80 -6.35
C SER A 75 -6.37 23.64 -5.80
N THR A 76 -6.69 23.16 -4.58
CA THR A 76 -6.03 22.00 -3.97
C THR A 76 -6.90 20.74 -4.07
N ALA A 77 -8.02 20.79 -4.79
CA ALA A 77 -8.83 19.60 -5.05
C ALA A 77 -8.05 18.64 -5.97
N PRO A 78 -8.04 17.33 -5.68
CA PRO A 78 -7.46 16.34 -6.58
C PRO A 78 -8.13 16.40 -7.97
N ASP A 79 -7.32 16.38 -9.02
CA ASP A 79 -7.76 16.41 -10.43
C ASP A 79 -7.79 15.01 -11.09
N ALA A 80 -7.28 13.99 -10.40
CA ALA A 80 -7.19 12.63 -10.87
C ALA A 80 -7.74 11.63 -9.85
N SER A 81 -7.95 10.38 -10.29
CA SER A 81 -8.37 9.30 -9.40
C SER A 81 -7.28 8.93 -8.37
N ILE A 82 -7.69 8.25 -7.29
CA ILE A 82 -6.77 7.75 -6.26
C ILE A 82 -5.66 6.90 -6.88
N ASP A 83 -5.99 6.07 -7.86
CA ASP A 83 -5.01 5.18 -8.50
C ASP A 83 -3.97 5.94 -9.34
N GLN A 84 -4.42 7.00 -10.01
CA GLN A 84 -3.56 7.90 -10.78
C GLN A 84 -2.74 8.85 -9.90
N THR A 85 -3.10 9.00 -8.62
CA THR A 85 -2.34 9.80 -7.67
C THR A 85 -0.98 9.14 -7.42
N PRO A 86 0.15 9.83 -7.68
CA PRO A 86 1.47 9.26 -7.48
C PRO A 86 1.68 8.80 -6.03
N ARG A 87 2.24 7.60 -5.84
CA ARG A 87 2.64 7.13 -4.52
C ARG A 87 3.76 8.01 -3.95
N PRO A 88 3.88 8.13 -2.62
CA PRO A 88 4.98 8.86 -2.01
C PRO A 88 6.33 8.33 -2.49
N VAL A 89 7.20 9.21 -2.97
CA VAL A 89 8.51 8.86 -3.54
C VAL A 89 9.34 7.98 -2.58
N GLN A 90 9.26 8.23 -1.28
CA GLN A 90 9.97 7.44 -0.28
C GLN A 90 9.46 6.00 -0.18
N ALA A 91 8.16 5.77 -0.37
CA ALA A 91 7.58 4.42 -0.37
C ALA A 91 8.05 3.64 -1.61
N VAL A 92 8.02 4.28 -2.79
CA VAL A 92 8.52 3.69 -4.04
C VAL A 92 10.02 3.36 -3.95
N LEU A 93 10.84 4.25 -3.37
CA LEU A 93 12.26 4.00 -3.13
C LEU A 93 12.52 2.84 -2.17
N ALA A 94 11.73 2.72 -1.10
CA ALA A 94 11.87 1.63 -0.14
C ALA A 94 11.59 0.28 -0.80
N GLU A 95 10.49 0.18 -1.57
CA GLU A 95 10.15 -1.01 -2.35
C GLU A 95 11.21 -1.35 -3.40
N TRP A 96 11.76 -0.33 -4.06
CA TRP A 96 12.82 -0.52 -5.07
C TRP A 96 14.07 -1.12 -4.41
N ARG A 97 14.59 -0.52 -3.34
CA ARG A 97 15.77 -1.04 -2.64
C ARG A 97 15.57 -2.47 -2.13
N GLU A 98 14.36 -2.82 -1.72
CA GLU A 98 14.03 -4.18 -1.32
C GLU A 98 14.06 -5.14 -2.52
N ALA A 99 13.47 -4.76 -3.66
CA ALA A 99 13.53 -5.55 -4.88
C ALA A 99 14.98 -5.79 -5.36
N GLU A 100 15.84 -4.76 -5.28
CA GLU A 100 17.27 -4.90 -5.61
C GLU A 100 17.99 -5.87 -4.67
N ARG A 101 17.75 -5.76 -3.36
CA ARG A 101 18.33 -6.69 -2.37
C ARG A 101 17.90 -8.13 -2.63
N ARG A 102 16.62 -8.37 -2.91
CA ARG A 102 16.11 -9.71 -3.23
C ARG A 102 16.71 -10.24 -4.53
N GLY A 103 16.79 -9.42 -5.57
CA GLY A 103 17.43 -9.80 -6.83
C GLY A 103 18.91 -10.15 -6.65
N ALA A 104 19.63 -9.45 -5.79
CA ALA A 104 21.03 -9.74 -5.48
C ALA A 104 21.23 -11.01 -4.65
N ALA A 105 20.23 -11.41 -3.86
CA ALA A 105 20.26 -12.63 -3.05
C ALA A 105 19.75 -13.87 -3.81
N ALA A 106 18.96 -13.68 -4.86
CA ALA A 106 18.38 -14.76 -5.64
C ALA A 106 19.41 -15.48 -6.51
N GLU A 107 19.19 -16.78 -6.76
CA GLU A 107 20.03 -17.55 -7.66
C GLU A 107 19.93 -17.00 -9.10
N PRO A 108 21.05 -16.78 -9.81
CA PRO A 108 21.02 -16.29 -11.18
C PRO A 108 20.20 -17.20 -12.12
N GLY A 109 19.28 -16.61 -12.88
CA GLY A 109 18.40 -17.35 -13.80
C GLY A 109 17.20 -18.02 -13.15
N SER A 110 17.04 -17.91 -11.82
CA SER A 110 15.83 -18.35 -11.12
C SER A 110 14.62 -17.46 -11.45
N GLY A 111 13.42 -17.99 -11.19
CA GLY A 111 12.18 -17.20 -11.26
C GLY A 111 12.17 -16.01 -10.30
N GLU A 112 12.74 -16.18 -9.10
CA GLU A 112 12.87 -15.09 -8.12
C GLU A 112 13.73 -13.93 -8.65
N ALA A 113 14.87 -14.25 -9.29
CA ALA A 113 15.71 -13.23 -9.91
C ALA A 113 14.97 -12.48 -11.05
N ALA A 114 14.20 -13.20 -11.86
CA ALA A 114 13.39 -12.59 -12.93
C ALA A 114 12.28 -11.68 -12.38
N GLU A 115 11.58 -12.11 -11.34
CA GLU A 115 10.55 -11.32 -10.66
C GLU A 115 11.12 -10.06 -10.00
N ALA A 116 12.25 -10.19 -9.30
CA ALA A 116 12.94 -9.06 -8.68
C ALA A 116 13.36 -8.03 -9.74
N GLN A 117 13.93 -8.48 -10.87
CA GLN A 117 14.31 -7.60 -11.97
C GLN A 117 13.10 -6.88 -12.59
N ALA A 118 11.99 -7.59 -12.82
CA ALA A 118 10.77 -7.00 -13.34
C ALA A 118 10.20 -5.92 -12.39
N ARG A 119 10.26 -6.18 -11.07
CA ARG A 119 9.86 -5.20 -10.05
C ARG A 119 10.77 -3.97 -10.07
N VAL A 120 12.08 -4.13 -10.17
CA VAL A 120 13.04 -3.01 -10.26
C VAL A 120 12.72 -2.11 -11.45
N ILE A 121 12.50 -2.69 -12.64
CA ILE A 121 12.16 -1.92 -13.86
C ILE A 121 10.88 -1.11 -13.65
N ARG A 122 9.83 -1.76 -13.14
CA ARG A 122 8.54 -1.10 -12.86
C ARG A 122 8.69 0.04 -11.85
N LEU A 123 9.39 -0.21 -10.75
CA LEU A 123 9.56 0.75 -9.65
C LEU A 123 10.43 1.94 -10.07
N ARG A 124 11.39 1.75 -10.97
CA ARG A 124 12.20 2.85 -11.54
C ARG A 124 11.34 3.80 -12.37
N GLU A 125 10.47 3.28 -13.24
CA GLU A 125 9.55 4.11 -14.01
C GLU A 125 8.54 4.82 -13.11
N GLU A 126 8.05 4.14 -12.09
CA GLU A 126 7.15 4.73 -11.12
C GLU A 126 7.80 5.84 -10.30
N TYR A 127 9.04 5.63 -9.83
CA TYR A 127 9.83 6.64 -9.14
C TYR A 127 10.01 7.88 -10.02
N ARG A 128 10.32 7.69 -11.30
CA ARG A 128 10.45 8.80 -12.27
C ARG A 128 9.16 9.60 -12.33
N ARG A 129 8.00 8.95 -12.51
CA ARG A 129 6.69 9.63 -12.54
C ARG A 129 6.38 10.39 -11.24
N ALA A 130 6.62 9.77 -10.10
CA ALA A 130 6.37 10.38 -8.79
C ALA A 130 7.30 11.58 -8.54
N HIS A 131 8.57 11.48 -8.93
CA HIS A 131 9.53 12.57 -8.85
C HIS A 131 9.17 13.72 -9.81
N GLU A 132 8.76 13.42 -11.05
CA GLU A 132 8.28 14.41 -12.03
C GLU A 132 7.02 15.14 -11.56
N ALA A 133 6.14 14.49 -10.80
CA ALA A 133 4.98 15.14 -10.19
C ALA A 133 5.42 16.18 -9.13
N ILE A 134 6.29 15.79 -8.21
CA ILE A 134 6.84 16.72 -7.19
C ILE A 134 7.52 17.94 -7.82
N GLN A 135 8.19 17.78 -8.97
CA GLN A 135 8.83 18.90 -9.66
C GLN A 135 7.85 19.83 -10.37
N ARG A 136 6.65 19.34 -10.74
CA ARG A 136 5.58 20.16 -11.34
C ARG A 136 4.80 20.96 -10.31
N ASP A 137 4.74 20.48 -9.07
CA ASP A 137 4.00 21.11 -7.96
C ASP A 137 4.84 22.14 -7.18
N LYS A 138 6.10 22.37 -7.59
CA LYS A 138 7.03 23.39 -7.03
C LYS A 138 7.01 24.67 -7.83
#